data_AF-A0A3D0SH92-F1
#
_entry.id   AF-A0A3D0SH92-F1
#
_cell.length_a   1.000
_cell.length_b   1.000
_cell.length_c   1.000
_cell.angle_alpha   90.00
_cell.angle_beta   90.00
_cell.angle_gamma   90.00
#
_symmetry.space_group_name_H-M   'P 1'
#
loop_
_entity.id
_entity.type
_entity.pdbx_description
1 polymer ?
#
loop_
_entity_poly.entity_id
_entity_poly.type
_entity_poly.pdbx_seq_one_letter_code
_entity_poly.pdbx_strand_id
1 'polypeptide(L)'
;MSHSFPTSARHGLFLSVLAALLLGCNPPPTSTEDNVSASHQKPQPQAALPAGKPVVYQVFTRLFGNKNTTNKPWGTLEENGVGKFADFTDEALQGIKELGTTHIWYTGVPHHAVINDYSAYGISHDDPDVVKGRAGSPYAVKDYYNVNPDLAVDPANRLAEFEALIARTHAHGMKVIIDIVPNHVARNYESLSSPAGVSDFGAHDNTAVTYARDNNFYYVVGESFQVPATDNGYQPLGGQLHPLADGKFEENPAKWTGNGARAARPDANDWYETVKVNYGIKPDGSEDFPALPAGFEQQSVAAHAAFWQDKDVPDSWRKFRDITHYWLDKGVDGFRYDMAEMVPVA
;
A
#
# COMPACT_ATOMS: atom_id res chain seq x y z
N MET A 1 -0.58 -46.86 51.58
CA MET A 1 -1.01 -48.11 52.25
C MET A 1 -2.47 -48.32 51.87
N SER A 2 -2.80 -48.95 50.74
CA SER A 2 -2.76 -50.39 50.43
C SER A 2 -3.90 -51.19 51.11
N HIS A 3 -4.67 -51.89 50.25
CA HIS A 3 -5.50 -53.09 50.49
C HIS A 3 -6.94 -52.87 51.03
N SER A 4 -7.97 -53.63 50.66
CA SER A 4 -8.24 -54.67 49.64
C SER A 4 -9.76 -54.98 49.70
N PHE A 5 -10.35 -55.52 48.62
CA PHE A 5 -11.71 -56.11 48.60
C PHE A 5 -11.82 -57.36 49.51
N PRO A 6 -13.04 -57.83 49.89
CA PRO A 6 -13.68 -58.91 49.10
C PRO A 6 -15.24 -58.97 49.08
N THR A 7 -15.74 -59.41 47.91
CA THR A 7 -16.83 -60.34 47.56
C THR A 7 -17.98 -60.70 48.52
N SER A 8 -19.21 -60.72 47.99
CA SER A 8 -20.15 -61.85 48.09
C SER A 8 -21.27 -61.75 47.04
N ALA A 9 -21.53 -62.85 46.36
CA ALA A 9 -22.55 -63.04 45.34
C ALA A 9 -23.69 -63.94 45.86
N ARG A 10 -24.92 -63.75 45.36
CA ARG A 10 -25.79 -64.81 44.75
C ARG A 10 -27.26 -64.40 44.65
N HIS A 11 -27.92 -65.05 43.68
CA HIS A 11 -29.35 -65.15 43.34
C HIS A 11 -29.83 -64.06 42.38
N GLY A 12 -30.48 -64.35 41.26
CA GLY A 12 -30.99 -65.60 40.72
C GLY A 12 -31.55 -65.33 39.31
N LEU A 13 -31.54 -66.38 38.51
CA LEU A 13 -31.84 -66.44 37.08
C LEU A 13 -33.30 -66.06 36.77
N PHE A 14 -33.54 -65.14 35.83
CA PHE A 14 -34.77 -65.13 35.04
C PHE A 14 -34.41 -65.00 33.56
N LEU A 15 -34.86 -66.00 32.81
CA LEU A 15 -34.70 -66.18 31.38
C LEU A 15 -35.77 -65.35 30.67
N SER A 16 -35.38 -64.43 29.77
CA SER A 16 -36.31 -63.85 28.79
C SER A 16 -35.58 -63.54 27.49
N VAL A 17 -36.30 -63.84 26.41
CA VAL A 17 -35.88 -64.01 25.02
C VAL A 17 -35.36 -62.72 24.41
N LEU A 18 -34.18 -62.78 23.77
CA LEU A 18 -33.58 -61.72 22.98
C LEU A 18 -34.04 -61.86 21.51
N ALA A 19 -34.77 -60.87 20.99
CA ALA A 19 -35.01 -60.69 19.57
C ALA A 19 -34.59 -59.26 19.17
N ALA A 20 -33.83 -59.18 18.09
CA ALA A 20 -33.01 -58.06 17.67
C ALA A 20 -33.82 -56.81 17.23
N LEU A 21 -33.38 -55.64 17.70
CA LEU A 21 -33.66 -54.34 17.09
C LEU A 21 -32.35 -53.81 16.50
N LEU A 22 -32.32 -53.64 15.18
CA LEU A 22 -31.24 -53.04 14.42
C LEU A 22 -31.17 -51.54 14.73
N LEU A 23 -30.15 -51.12 15.50
CA LEU A 23 -29.69 -49.74 15.56
C LEU A 23 -28.45 -49.61 14.67
N GLY A 24 -28.63 -49.07 13.48
CA GLY A 24 -27.54 -48.71 12.58
C GLY A 24 -26.76 -47.52 13.15
N CYS A 25 -25.44 -47.68 13.26
CA CYS A 25 -24.50 -46.63 13.60
C CYS A 25 -24.44 -45.61 12.45
N ASN A 26 -24.73 -44.33 12.73
CA ASN A 26 -24.32 -43.23 11.85
C ASN A 26 -22.96 -42.68 12.31
N PRO A 27 -22.02 -42.41 11.39
CA PRO A 27 -20.72 -41.81 11.69
C PRO A 27 -20.84 -40.32 12.07
N PRO A 28 -19.83 -39.75 12.75
CA PRO A 28 -19.85 -38.35 13.17
C PRO A 28 -19.83 -37.39 11.96
N PRO A 29 -20.40 -36.17 12.09
CA PRO A 29 -20.46 -35.22 10.99
C PRO A 29 -19.06 -34.73 10.63
N THR A 30 -18.68 -35.01 9.38
CA THR A 30 -17.56 -34.38 8.68
C THR A 30 -17.81 -32.89 8.51
N SER A 31 -16.82 -32.09 8.88
CA SER A 31 -16.70 -30.67 8.57
C SER A 31 -16.88 -30.43 7.07
N THR A 32 -17.96 -29.76 6.69
CA THR A 32 -18.09 -29.17 5.36
C THR A 32 -17.18 -27.96 5.29
N GLU A 33 -16.15 -28.07 4.46
CA GLU A 33 -15.38 -26.93 3.95
C GLU A 33 -16.36 -25.97 3.26
N ASP A 34 -16.55 -24.79 3.84
CA ASP A 34 -17.25 -23.69 3.19
C ASP A 34 -16.41 -23.22 2.01
N ASN A 35 -16.82 -23.69 0.83
CA ASN A 35 -16.25 -23.33 -0.45
C ASN A 35 -16.70 -21.90 -0.79
N VAL A 36 -15.99 -20.90 -0.27
CA VAL A 36 -16.18 -19.50 -0.66
C VAL A 36 -15.65 -19.34 -2.09
N SER A 37 -16.49 -19.62 -3.08
CA SER A 37 -16.21 -19.21 -4.45
C SER A 37 -16.29 -17.68 -4.50
N ALA A 38 -15.14 -17.02 -4.56
CA ALA A 38 -15.05 -15.61 -4.89
C ALA A 38 -15.61 -15.41 -6.31
N SER A 39 -16.89 -15.03 -6.41
CA SER A 39 -17.50 -14.69 -7.69
C SER A 39 -16.79 -13.45 -8.24
N HIS A 40 -15.92 -13.66 -9.23
CA HIS A 40 -15.41 -12.59 -10.07
C HIS A 40 -16.57 -12.07 -10.93
N GLN A 41 -17.42 -11.21 -10.36
CA GLN A 41 -18.36 -10.42 -11.15
C GLN A 41 -17.54 -9.39 -11.92
N LYS A 42 -17.72 -9.39 -13.25
CA LYS A 42 -17.22 -8.30 -14.10
C LYS A 42 -17.72 -6.95 -13.54
N PRO A 43 -16.89 -5.89 -13.55
CA PRO A 43 -17.34 -4.55 -13.17
C PRO A 43 -18.62 -4.20 -13.92
N GLN A 44 -19.67 -3.84 -13.19
CA GLN A 44 -20.89 -3.31 -13.81
C GLN A 44 -20.56 -2.01 -14.54
N PRO A 45 -21.25 -1.68 -15.66
CA PRO A 45 -21.06 -0.43 -16.34
C PRO A 45 -21.25 0.73 -15.36
N GLN A 46 -20.17 1.49 -15.17
CA GLN A 46 -20.15 2.61 -14.26
C GLN A 46 -21.28 3.59 -14.60
N ALA A 47 -22.12 3.91 -13.63
CA ALA A 47 -23.22 4.86 -13.84
C ALA A 47 -22.66 6.18 -14.40
N ALA A 48 -23.26 6.68 -15.48
CA ALA A 48 -22.86 7.94 -16.09
C ALA A 48 -22.92 9.05 -15.03
N LEU A 49 -21.86 9.85 -14.92
CA LEU A 49 -21.84 11.00 -14.01
C LEU A 49 -23.04 11.91 -14.34
N PRO A 50 -23.72 12.47 -13.33
CA PRO A 50 -24.74 13.49 -13.57
C PRO A 50 -24.16 14.60 -14.43
N ALA A 51 -24.93 15.10 -15.41
CA ALA A 51 -24.51 16.20 -16.25
C ALA A 51 -24.13 17.42 -15.37
N GLY A 52 -22.85 17.81 -15.39
CA GLY A 52 -22.33 18.88 -14.53
C GLY A 52 -20.80 18.91 -14.44
N LYS A 53 -20.25 19.95 -13.82
CA LYS A 53 -18.80 20.03 -13.54
C LYS A 53 -18.44 19.05 -12.42
N PRO A 54 -17.34 18.30 -12.51
CA PRO A 54 -16.83 17.52 -11.40
C PRO A 54 -16.54 18.39 -10.17
N VAL A 55 -17.01 17.96 -9.01
CA VAL A 55 -16.65 18.47 -7.69
C VAL A 55 -15.84 17.39 -6.96
N VAL A 56 -14.59 17.73 -6.63
CA VAL A 56 -13.66 16.84 -5.93
C VAL A 56 -13.59 17.25 -4.46
N TYR A 57 -13.90 16.31 -3.56
CA TYR A 57 -13.65 16.46 -2.13
C TYR A 57 -12.34 15.74 -1.79
N GLN A 58 -11.28 16.50 -1.51
CA GLN A 58 -10.03 15.93 -1.03
C GLN A 58 -10.13 15.66 0.47
N VAL A 59 -9.81 14.45 0.88
CA VAL A 59 -9.75 14.04 2.28
C VAL A 59 -8.39 13.47 2.61
N PHE A 60 -7.78 13.96 3.70
CA PHE A 60 -6.61 13.28 4.25
C PHE A 60 -7.08 12.11 5.12
N THR A 61 -7.10 10.91 4.53
CA THR A 61 -7.71 9.69 5.08
C THR A 61 -7.28 9.41 6.52
N ARG A 62 -6.00 9.63 6.84
CA ARG A 62 -5.42 9.43 8.17
C ARG A 62 -6.10 10.24 9.28
N LEU A 63 -6.65 11.41 8.96
CA LEU A 63 -7.24 12.32 9.94
C LEU A 63 -8.76 12.27 9.97
N PHE A 64 -9.40 11.81 8.90
CA PHE A 64 -10.85 11.74 8.83
C PHE A 64 -11.38 10.70 9.82
N GLY A 65 -12.40 11.06 10.61
CA GLY A 65 -13.00 10.16 11.58
C GLY A 65 -12.26 10.03 12.91
N ASN A 66 -11.00 10.46 12.99
CA ASN A 66 -10.27 10.47 14.25
C ASN A 66 -10.88 11.49 15.23
N LYS A 67 -11.51 10.98 16.29
CA LYS A 67 -12.12 11.80 17.36
C LYS A 67 -11.15 12.11 18.50
N ASN A 68 -9.96 11.52 18.50
CA ASN A 68 -8.94 11.81 19.50
C ASN A 68 -8.31 13.18 19.20
N THR A 69 -8.44 14.11 20.14
CA THR A 69 -7.90 15.47 20.01
C THR A 69 -6.46 15.60 20.55
N THR A 70 -5.86 14.49 20.99
CA THR A 70 -4.47 14.47 21.45
C THR A 70 -3.54 14.76 20.26
N ASN A 71 -2.69 15.77 20.42
CA ASN A 71 -1.67 16.13 19.45
C ASN A 71 -0.30 16.12 20.14
N LYS A 72 0.10 14.94 20.60
CA LYS A 72 1.39 14.75 21.26
C LYS A 72 2.48 14.70 20.18
N PRO A 73 3.47 15.61 20.21
CA PRO A 73 4.63 15.52 19.32
C PRO A 73 5.29 14.14 19.47
N TRP A 74 5.59 13.49 18.34
CA TRP A 74 6.15 12.13 18.31
C TRP A 74 5.28 11.08 19.02
N GLY A 75 3.98 11.34 19.17
CA GLY A 75 3.03 10.39 19.75
C GLY A 75 2.82 9.18 18.84
N THR A 76 2.55 8.02 19.45
CA THR A 76 2.22 6.80 18.71
C THR A 76 0.81 6.89 18.10
N LEU A 77 0.46 5.91 17.27
CA LEU A 77 -0.88 5.77 16.72
C LEU A 77 -1.93 5.64 17.83
N GLU A 78 -1.61 4.93 18.92
CA GLU A 78 -2.49 4.75 20.07
C GLU A 78 -2.70 6.05 20.85
N GLU A 79 -1.65 6.87 20.97
CA GLU A 79 -1.71 8.12 21.72
C GLU A 79 -2.49 9.21 20.97
N ASN A 80 -2.23 9.39 19.68
CA ASN A 80 -2.82 10.46 18.87
C ASN A 80 -4.10 10.02 18.11
N GLY A 81 -4.35 8.72 18.02
CA GLY A 81 -5.41 8.17 17.19
C GLY A 81 -5.10 8.24 15.69
N VAL A 82 -5.92 7.55 14.91
CA VAL A 82 -5.85 7.54 13.46
C VAL A 82 -7.23 7.26 12.89
N GLY A 83 -7.57 7.94 11.79
CA GLY A 83 -8.74 7.67 10.99
C GLY A 83 -8.66 6.32 10.30
N LYS A 84 -9.81 5.66 10.16
CA LYS A 84 -9.94 4.33 9.56
C LYS A 84 -10.78 4.39 8.29
N PHE A 85 -10.58 3.43 7.38
CA PHE A 85 -11.49 3.24 6.25
C PHE A 85 -12.93 3.03 6.72
N ALA A 86 -13.14 2.43 7.89
CA ALA A 86 -14.44 2.25 8.52
C ALA A 86 -15.12 3.57 8.95
N ASP A 87 -14.38 4.67 9.16
CA ASP A 87 -14.95 5.95 9.58
C ASP A 87 -15.72 6.66 8.47
N PHE A 88 -15.52 6.27 7.22
CA PHE A 88 -16.35 6.66 6.09
C PHE A 88 -17.62 5.79 6.07
N THR A 89 -18.48 6.05 7.06
CA THR A 89 -19.81 5.44 7.19
C THR A 89 -20.77 5.95 6.11
N ASP A 90 -21.94 5.32 5.99
CA ASP A 90 -22.97 5.79 5.06
C ASP A 90 -23.41 7.23 5.38
N GLU A 91 -23.52 7.59 6.66
CA GLU A 91 -23.86 8.95 7.07
C GLU A 91 -22.76 9.95 6.70
N ALA A 92 -21.49 9.57 6.88
CA ALA A 92 -20.36 10.42 6.51
C ALA A 92 -20.31 10.65 4.99
N LEU A 93 -20.48 9.60 4.19
CA LEU A 93 -20.48 9.69 2.72
C LEU A 93 -21.70 10.45 2.20
N GLN A 94 -22.88 10.25 2.80
CA GLN A 94 -24.07 11.03 2.50
C GLN A 94 -23.86 12.52 2.78
N GLY A 95 -23.24 12.87 3.92
CA GLY A 95 -22.88 14.26 4.23
C GLY A 95 -21.90 14.87 3.22
N ILE A 96 -20.89 14.10 2.77
CA ILE A 96 -19.97 14.55 1.71
C ILE A 96 -20.73 14.72 0.39
N LYS A 97 -21.69 13.83 0.09
CA LYS A 97 -22.51 13.90 -1.12
C LYS A 97 -23.39 15.15 -1.16
N GLU A 98 -23.95 15.55 -0.03
CA GLU A 98 -24.79 16.76 0.12
C GLU A 98 -24.05 18.06 -0.20
N LEU A 99 -22.71 18.07 -0.16
CA LEU A 99 -21.89 19.18 -0.63
C LEU A 99 -21.87 19.32 -2.18
N GLY A 100 -22.57 18.43 -2.90
CA GLY A 100 -22.52 18.34 -4.36
C GLY A 100 -21.33 17.53 -4.88
N THR A 101 -20.66 16.78 -4.01
CA THR A 101 -19.46 16.00 -4.35
C THR A 101 -19.77 14.94 -5.40
N THR A 102 -18.87 14.83 -6.37
CA THR A 102 -18.92 13.82 -7.44
C THR A 102 -17.76 12.83 -7.36
N HIS A 103 -16.62 13.25 -6.81
CA HIS A 103 -15.43 12.43 -6.62
C HIS A 103 -14.87 12.71 -5.22
N ILE A 104 -14.47 11.66 -4.50
CA ILE A 104 -13.67 11.79 -3.29
C ILE A 104 -12.24 11.41 -3.65
N TRP A 105 -11.30 12.30 -3.36
CA TRP A 105 -9.87 11.99 -3.41
C TRP A 105 -9.40 11.60 -2.02
N TYR A 106 -9.15 10.30 -1.84
CA TYR A 106 -8.58 9.73 -0.62
C TYR A 106 -7.06 9.85 -0.66
N THR A 107 -6.54 10.88 0.00
CA THR A 107 -5.08 11.11 0.08
C THR A 107 -4.43 10.13 1.04
N GLY A 108 -3.27 9.59 0.64
CA GLY A 108 -2.41 8.74 1.47
C GLY A 108 -2.90 7.32 1.70
N VAL A 109 -3.57 6.74 0.71
CA VAL A 109 -4.08 5.36 0.75
C VAL A 109 -2.99 4.31 0.51
N PRO A 110 -2.14 4.41 -0.53
CA PRO A 110 -1.10 3.41 -0.77
C PRO A 110 -0.21 3.22 0.44
N HIS A 111 0.31 2.01 0.63
CA HIS A 111 1.13 1.70 1.80
C HIS A 111 2.46 2.46 1.73
N HIS A 112 2.55 3.56 2.46
CA HIS A 112 3.78 4.31 2.67
C HIS A 112 4.57 3.82 3.88
N ALA A 113 5.86 4.14 3.91
CA ALA A 113 6.75 3.74 4.99
C ALA A 113 6.27 4.27 6.36
N VAL A 114 6.27 3.43 7.39
CA VAL A 114 5.77 3.76 8.73
C VAL A 114 6.63 3.11 9.81
N ILE A 115 6.69 3.75 10.99
CA ILE A 115 7.48 3.23 12.12
C ILE A 115 6.69 2.22 12.96
N ASN A 116 5.36 2.19 12.83
CA ASN A 116 4.55 1.26 13.59
C ASN A 116 4.87 -0.20 13.19
N ASP A 117 4.87 -1.12 14.15
CA ASP A 117 5.27 -2.50 13.92
C ASP A 117 4.11 -3.33 13.36
N TYR A 118 4.30 -3.82 12.13
CA TYR A 118 3.39 -4.72 11.43
C TYR A 118 4.03 -6.05 11.04
N SER A 119 5.14 -6.44 11.68
CA SER A 119 5.87 -7.69 11.43
C SER A 119 5.00 -8.94 11.62
N ALA A 120 4.01 -8.89 12.52
CA ALA A 120 3.01 -9.94 12.69
C ALA A 120 2.18 -10.23 11.43
N TYR A 121 2.13 -9.29 10.48
CA TYR A 121 1.44 -9.39 9.19
C TYR A 121 2.42 -9.56 8.02
N GLY A 122 3.70 -9.85 8.31
CA GLY A 122 4.77 -10.02 7.33
C GLY A 122 5.37 -8.72 6.81
N ILE A 123 4.91 -7.54 7.27
CA ILE A 123 5.44 -6.24 6.84
C ILE A 123 6.79 -5.98 7.54
N SER A 124 7.83 -5.76 6.74
CA SER A 124 9.15 -5.40 7.25
C SER A 124 9.13 -4.04 7.95
N HIS A 125 9.98 -3.88 8.96
CA HIS A 125 10.16 -2.61 9.65
C HIS A 125 10.73 -1.54 8.70
N ASP A 126 10.34 -0.29 8.92
CA ASP A 126 11.04 0.85 8.36
C ASP A 126 11.91 1.52 9.42
N ASP A 127 12.94 2.19 8.93
CA ASP A 127 14.01 2.74 9.75
C ASP A 127 13.71 4.21 10.14
N PRO A 128 13.65 4.57 11.43
CA PRO A 128 13.38 5.94 11.88
C PRO A 128 14.51 6.93 11.60
N ASP A 129 15.74 6.46 11.30
CA ASP A 129 16.82 7.33 10.84
C ASP A 129 16.58 7.83 9.42
N VAL A 130 15.72 7.13 8.66
CA VAL A 130 15.33 7.49 7.29
C VAL A 130 13.90 8.02 7.23
N VAL A 131 12.92 7.38 7.88
CA VAL A 131 11.52 7.79 7.82
C VAL A 131 11.26 9.01 8.71
N LYS A 132 10.77 10.09 8.10
CA LYS A 132 10.41 11.31 8.81
C LYS A 132 9.10 11.14 9.57
N GLY A 133 9.19 11.11 10.90
CA GLY A 133 8.04 10.98 11.78
C GLY A 133 7.51 9.55 11.91
N ARG A 134 6.68 9.29 12.93
CA ARG A 134 6.15 7.94 13.20
C ARG A 134 5.17 7.45 12.13
N ALA A 135 4.30 8.37 11.70
CA ALA A 135 3.28 8.11 10.69
C ALA A 135 3.83 8.05 9.26
N GLY A 136 5.11 8.39 9.06
CA GLY A 136 5.72 8.58 7.76
C GLY A 136 5.07 9.66 6.90
N SER A 137 5.55 9.75 5.66
CA SER A 137 4.97 10.61 4.64
C SER A 137 4.07 9.77 3.71
N PRO A 138 2.81 10.17 3.46
CA PRO A 138 1.95 9.55 2.45
C PRO A 138 2.54 9.46 1.04
N TYR A 139 3.59 10.25 0.77
CA TYR A 139 4.26 10.32 -0.53
C TYR A 139 5.53 9.45 -0.60
N ALA A 140 5.96 8.85 0.51
CA ALA A 140 7.02 7.85 0.54
C ALA A 140 6.42 6.44 0.45
N VAL A 141 5.89 6.08 -0.72
CA VAL A 141 5.18 4.80 -0.91
C VAL A 141 6.14 3.60 -0.85
N LYS A 142 5.87 2.67 0.05
CA LYS A 142 6.62 1.41 0.26
C LYS A 142 6.06 0.27 -0.57
N ASP A 143 4.74 0.15 -0.66
CA ASP A 143 4.04 -0.89 -1.42
C ASP A 143 2.87 -0.28 -2.21
N TYR A 144 2.96 -0.28 -3.54
CA TYR A 144 1.91 0.22 -4.42
C TYR A 144 0.74 -0.74 -4.60
N TYR A 145 0.88 -2.01 -4.23
CA TYR A 145 -0.14 -3.04 -4.43
C TYR A 145 -0.95 -3.32 -3.16
N ASN A 146 -0.74 -2.54 -2.10
CA ASN A 146 -1.52 -2.60 -0.88
C ASN A 146 -1.74 -1.21 -0.29
N VAL A 147 -2.57 -1.13 0.75
CA VAL A 147 -2.92 0.11 1.44
C VAL A 147 -2.22 0.22 2.79
N ASN A 148 -2.08 1.44 3.30
CA ASN A 148 -1.40 1.68 4.56
C ASN A 148 -2.12 0.95 5.73
N PRO A 149 -1.40 0.11 6.50
CA PRO A 149 -1.99 -0.69 7.57
C PRO A 149 -2.54 0.15 8.74
N ASP A 150 -2.06 1.39 8.93
CA ASP A 150 -2.60 2.31 9.94
C ASP A 150 -4.07 2.67 9.65
N LEU A 151 -4.52 2.59 8.39
CA LEU A 151 -5.86 3.02 7.96
C LEU A 151 -6.92 1.91 8.08
N ALA A 152 -6.51 0.66 8.30
CA ALA A 152 -7.42 -0.45 8.48
C ALA A 152 -7.76 -0.67 9.96
N VAL A 153 -8.95 -1.19 10.23
CA VAL A 153 -9.32 -1.72 11.55
C VAL A 153 -8.57 -3.03 11.80
N ASP A 154 -8.55 -3.91 10.80
CA ASP A 154 -7.77 -5.14 10.75
C ASP A 154 -6.66 -5.04 9.69
N PRO A 155 -5.40 -4.83 10.11
CA PRO A 155 -4.26 -4.75 9.19
C PRO A 155 -4.09 -5.98 8.30
N ALA A 156 -4.54 -7.18 8.71
CA ALA A 156 -4.47 -8.37 7.87
C ALA A 156 -5.42 -8.31 6.66
N ASN A 157 -6.55 -7.61 6.82
CA ASN A 157 -7.61 -7.46 5.82
C ASN A 157 -7.67 -6.06 5.19
N ARG A 158 -6.60 -5.26 5.36
CA ARG A 158 -6.54 -3.85 4.97
C ARG A 158 -6.95 -3.57 3.52
N LEU A 159 -6.54 -4.42 2.58
CA LEU A 159 -6.91 -4.24 1.17
C LEU A 159 -8.42 -4.43 0.95
N ALA A 160 -9.01 -5.46 1.58
CA ALA A 160 -10.44 -5.72 1.51
C ALA A 160 -11.27 -4.61 2.20
N GLU A 161 -10.76 -4.02 3.29
CA GLU A 161 -11.40 -2.86 3.91
C GLU A 161 -11.41 -1.63 2.99
N PHE A 162 -10.34 -1.41 2.23
CA PHE A 162 -10.32 -0.34 1.24
C PHE A 162 -11.24 -0.62 0.05
N GLU A 163 -11.29 -1.86 -0.45
CA GLU A 163 -12.26 -2.28 -1.48
C GLU A 163 -13.71 -2.07 -0.99
N ALA A 164 -13.99 -2.32 0.29
CA ALA A 164 -15.29 -2.03 0.89
C ALA A 164 -15.58 -0.52 0.93
N LEU A 165 -14.57 0.32 1.21
CA LEU A 165 -14.72 1.78 1.13
C LEU A 165 -15.00 2.25 -0.32
N ILE A 166 -14.32 1.68 -1.32
CA ILE A 166 -14.60 1.95 -2.74
C ILE A 166 -16.08 1.65 -3.04
N ALA A 167 -16.52 0.44 -2.71
CA ALA A 167 -17.89 0.00 -2.94
C ALA A 167 -18.94 0.89 -2.24
N ARG A 168 -18.69 1.27 -0.97
CA ARG A 168 -19.56 2.22 -0.25
C ARG A 168 -19.60 3.58 -0.93
N THR A 169 -18.45 4.11 -1.36
CA THR A 169 -18.38 5.40 -2.06
C THR A 169 -19.20 5.40 -3.36
N HIS A 170 -19.11 4.31 -4.13
CA HIS A 170 -19.91 4.10 -5.33
C HIS A 170 -21.42 3.99 -5.03
N ALA A 171 -21.80 3.32 -3.92
CA ALA A 171 -23.20 3.22 -3.51
C ALA A 171 -23.84 4.59 -3.19
N HIS A 172 -23.02 5.58 -2.77
CA HIS A 172 -23.43 6.98 -2.59
C HIS A 172 -23.31 7.84 -3.87
N GLY A 173 -23.07 7.21 -5.03
CA GLY A 173 -23.03 7.88 -6.32
C GLY A 173 -21.86 8.86 -6.47
N MET A 174 -20.73 8.56 -5.83
CA MET A 174 -19.46 9.28 -5.96
C MET A 174 -18.38 8.37 -6.53
N LYS A 175 -17.37 8.96 -7.15
CA LYS A 175 -16.19 8.27 -7.68
C LYS A 175 -15.00 8.36 -6.74
N VAL A 176 -14.07 7.44 -6.86
CA VAL A 176 -12.87 7.32 -6.02
C VAL A 176 -11.64 7.78 -6.77
N ILE A 177 -10.85 8.68 -6.17
CA ILE A 177 -9.52 9.08 -6.64
C ILE A 177 -8.50 8.74 -5.55
N ILE A 178 -7.34 8.23 -5.94
CA ILE A 178 -6.19 8.04 -5.03
C ILE A 178 -4.93 8.73 -5.59
N ASP A 179 -3.90 8.87 -4.77
CA ASP A 179 -2.58 9.36 -5.20
C ASP A 179 -1.77 8.26 -5.90
N ILE A 180 -1.01 8.68 -6.92
CA ILE A 180 0.14 7.95 -7.47
C ILE A 180 1.35 8.88 -7.42
N VAL A 181 2.49 8.41 -6.92
CA VAL A 181 3.72 9.20 -6.79
C VAL A 181 4.77 8.65 -7.76
N PRO A 182 4.68 9.00 -9.06
CA PRO A 182 5.59 8.43 -10.06
C PRO A 182 7.03 8.91 -9.86
N ASN A 183 7.25 10.08 -9.26
CA ASN A 183 8.58 10.66 -9.12
C ASN A 183 9.55 9.82 -8.25
N HIS A 184 9.05 9.22 -7.18
CA HIS A 184 9.87 8.53 -6.19
C HIS A 184 9.07 7.47 -5.41
N VAL A 185 9.80 6.62 -4.71
CA VAL A 185 9.25 5.62 -3.76
C VAL A 185 9.95 5.72 -2.42
N ALA A 186 9.42 5.09 -1.38
CA ALA A 186 10.12 4.94 -0.09
C ALA A 186 11.51 4.32 -0.33
N ARG A 187 12.51 4.74 0.46
CA ARG A 187 13.86 4.20 0.31
C ARG A 187 13.95 2.69 0.58
N ASN A 188 13.10 2.21 1.48
CA ASN A 188 12.89 0.79 1.76
C ASN A 188 11.61 0.26 1.06
N TYR A 189 11.51 0.45 -0.26
CA TYR A 189 10.40 -0.08 -1.05
C TYR A 189 10.38 -1.62 -1.00
N GLU A 190 9.22 -2.19 -0.73
CA GLU A 190 8.99 -3.63 -0.71
C GLU A 190 7.49 -3.89 -0.89
N SER A 191 7.12 -4.78 -1.82
CA SER A 191 5.72 -5.17 -2.00
C SER A 191 5.46 -6.61 -1.56
N LEU A 192 4.53 -6.79 -0.62
CA LEU A 192 4.06 -8.12 -0.20
C LEU A 192 2.85 -8.60 -0.99
N SER A 193 2.23 -7.71 -1.75
CA SER A 193 0.95 -7.95 -2.41
C SER A 193 1.02 -7.72 -3.92
N SER A 194 2.23 -7.59 -4.46
CA SER A 194 2.46 -7.50 -5.89
C SER A 194 1.88 -8.74 -6.61
N PRO A 195 1.23 -8.57 -7.77
CA PRO A 195 0.75 -9.70 -8.55
C PRO A 195 1.87 -10.67 -8.91
N ALA A 196 1.53 -11.96 -9.06
CA ALA A 196 2.51 -12.98 -9.41
C ALA A 196 3.27 -12.61 -10.70
N GLY A 197 4.60 -12.64 -10.64
CA GLY A 197 5.48 -12.27 -11.75
C GLY A 197 5.87 -10.79 -11.79
N VAL A 198 5.30 -9.94 -10.94
CA VAL A 198 5.75 -8.56 -10.74
C VAL A 198 6.90 -8.56 -9.74
N SER A 199 8.03 -7.96 -10.11
CA SER A 199 9.16 -7.72 -9.21
C SER A 199 9.09 -6.33 -8.58
N ASP A 200 9.76 -6.16 -7.44
CA ASP A 200 9.91 -4.86 -6.79
C ASP A 200 10.76 -3.89 -7.60
N PHE A 201 10.65 -2.60 -7.29
CA PHE A 201 11.54 -1.61 -7.90
C PHE A 201 12.98 -1.89 -7.49
N GLY A 202 13.89 -1.90 -8.46
CA GLY A 202 15.32 -2.13 -8.23
C GLY A 202 15.74 -3.60 -8.18
N ALA A 203 14.80 -4.55 -8.22
CA ALA A 203 15.10 -5.98 -8.10
C ALA A 203 15.99 -6.53 -9.24
N HIS A 204 16.03 -5.84 -10.39
CA HIS A 204 16.80 -6.23 -11.56
C HIS A 204 17.79 -5.14 -12.01
N ASP A 205 18.02 -4.14 -11.18
CA ASP A 205 18.90 -3.04 -11.52
C ASP A 205 20.36 -3.52 -11.57
N ASN A 206 21.11 -3.00 -12.54
CA ASN A 206 22.55 -3.08 -12.53
C ASN A 206 23.10 -2.01 -11.57
N THR A 207 23.44 -2.41 -10.36
CA THR A 207 23.97 -1.52 -9.30
C THR A 207 25.43 -1.11 -9.52
N ALA A 208 26.13 -1.70 -10.50
CA ALA A 208 27.51 -1.34 -10.82
C ALA A 208 27.62 -0.06 -11.68
N VAL A 209 26.49 0.51 -12.10
CA VAL A 209 26.44 1.74 -12.92
C VAL A 209 25.52 2.76 -12.28
N THR A 210 25.84 4.05 -12.44
CA THR A 210 24.97 5.14 -11.97
C THR A 210 23.63 5.14 -12.68
N TYR A 211 23.61 4.74 -13.95
CA TYR A 211 22.43 4.73 -14.79
C TYR A 211 22.50 3.58 -15.79
N ALA A 212 21.38 2.90 -15.95
CA ALA A 212 21.04 2.13 -17.14
C ALA A 212 19.58 2.43 -17.48
N ARG A 213 19.23 2.42 -18.78
CA ARG A 213 17.87 2.77 -19.24
C ARG A 213 16.77 2.03 -18.46
N ASP A 214 16.95 0.73 -18.28
CA ASP A 214 15.98 -0.16 -17.64
C ASP A 214 16.21 -0.37 -16.13
N ASN A 215 17.19 0.31 -15.52
CA ASN A 215 17.24 0.40 -14.06
C ASN A 215 16.05 1.22 -13.57
N ASN A 216 15.49 0.84 -12.43
CA ASN A 216 14.45 1.59 -11.74
C ASN A 216 15.00 2.76 -10.91
N PHE A 217 16.26 2.70 -10.49
CA PHE A 217 16.92 3.71 -9.69
C PHE A 217 18.25 4.18 -10.28
N TYR A 218 18.69 5.35 -9.82
CA TYR A 218 20.04 5.86 -10.04
C TYR A 218 20.93 5.55 -8.83
N TYR A 219 22.19 5.22 -9.09
CA TYR A 219 23.15 4.82 -8.05
C TYR A 219 24.34 5.76 -7.92
N VAL A 220 24.77 5.98 -6.70
CA VAL A 220 26.06 6.61 -6.35
C VAL A 220 27.09 5.48 -6.23
N VAL A 221 27.66 5.09 -7.35
CA VAL A 221 28.53 3.91 -7.43
C VAL A 221 29.78 4.10 -6.56
N GLY A 222 30.05 3.11 -5.71
CA GLY A 222 31.22 3.09 -4.83
C GLY A 222 31.01 3.72 -3.46
N GLU A 223 29.82 4.25 -3.17
CA GLU A 223 29.49 4.83 -1.87
C GLU A 223 28.25 4.14 -1.28
N SER A 224 28.32 3.76 0.00
CA SER A 224 27.14 3.34 0.77
C SER A 224 26.36 4.56 1.25
N PHE A 225 25.04 4.40 1.39
CA PHE A 225 24.18 5.44 1.95
C PHE A 225 24.65 5.83 3.35
N GLN A 226 24.52 7.11 3.67
CA GLN A 226 24.80 7.66 4.97
C GLN A 226 23.57 8.45 5.41
N VAL A 227 23.07 8.15 6.60
CA VAL A 227 21.99 8.91 7.22
C VAL A 227 22.39 10.40 7.25
N PRO A 228 21.51 11.32 6.84
CA PRO A 228 21.78 12.75 6.88
C PRO A 228 22.26 13.22 8.25
N ALA A 229 23.12 14.24 8.24
CA ALA A 229 23.46 14.91 9.48
C ALA A 229 22.21 15.53 10.10
N THR A 230 22.05 15.39 11.41
CA THR A 230 20.94 16.01 12.13
C THR A 230 21.25 17.48 12.39
N ASP A 231 20.77 18.35 11.51
CA ASP A 231 20.84 19.78 11.77
C ASP A 231 19.77 20.21 12.80
N ASN A 232 20.05 21.31 13.52
CA ASN A 232 19.10 21.98 14.42
C ASN A 232 18.53 21.09 15.55
N GLY A 233 19.24 20.04 15.94
CA GLY A 233 18.82 19.16 17.04
C GLY A 233 17.70 18.18 16.69
N TYR A 234 17.46 17.90 15.40
CA TYR A 234 16.55 16.83 14.99
C TYR A 234 17.01 15.50 15.60
N GLN A 235 16.08 14.80 16.23
CA GLN A 235 16.29 13.44 16.72
C GLN A 235 15.18 12.57 16.17
N PRO A 236 15.50 11.45 15.49
CA PRO A 236 14.54 10.43 15.15
C PRO A 236 13.60 10.14 16.33
N LEU A 237 12.30 10.15 16.07
CA LEU A 237 11.26 9.88 17.07
C LEU A 237 11.29 10.83 18.30
N GLY A 238 11.90 12.01 18.17
CA GLY A 238 12.06 12.94 19.27
C GLY A 238 13.02 12.45 20.36
N GLY A 239 13.98 11.60 20.00
CA GLY A 239 14.98 11.05 20.93
C GLY A 239 14.48 9.86 21.76
N GLN A 240 13.28 9.35 21.46
CA GLN A 240 12.79 8.12 22.08
C GLN A 240 13.60 6.93 21.60
N LEU A 241 13.92 6.01 22.51
CA LEU A 241 14.69 4.82 22.18
C LEU A 241 13.94 3.94 21.17
N HIS A 242 14.63 3.55 20.11
CA HIS A 242 14.16 2.60 19.12
C HIS A 242 15.34 1.77 18.62
N PRO A 243 15.21 0.43 18.44
CA PRO A 243 16.34 -0.41 18.05
C PRO A 243 17.00 -0.02 16.72
N LEU A 244 16.20 0.52 15.79
CA LEU A 244 16.66 1.00 14.49
C LEU A 244 17.00 2.50 14.45
N ALA A 245 16.93 3.23 15.57
CA ALA A 245 17.40 4.61 15.62
C ALA A 245 18.87 4.62 16.07
N ASP A 246 19.76 4.07 15.25
CA ASP A 246 21.17 3.82 15.56
C ASP A 246 22.17 4.62 14.70
N GLY A 247 21.64 5.50 13.84
CA GLY A 247 22.37 6.35 12.92
C GLY A 247 22.82 5.61 11.66
N LYS A 248 22.22 4.45 11.33
CA LYS A 248 22.61 3.64 10.16
C LYS A 248 21.40 3.23 9.35
N PHE A 249 21.65 3.01 8.07
CA PHE A 249 20.68 2.42 7.16
C PHE A 249 21.45 1.68 6.07
N GLU A 250 21.20 0.38 5.93
CA GLU A 250 21.93 -0.46 4.99
C GLU A 250 21.42 -0.25 3.56
N GLU A 251 22.20 0.50 2.77
CA GLU A 251 21.99 0.64 1.33
C GLU A 251 23.35 0.84 0.65
N ASN A 252 23.73 -0.12 -0.22
CA ASN A 252 24.99 -0.06 -0.95
C ASN A 252 24.82 -0.66 -2.36
N PRO A 253 25.08 0.11 -3.44
CA PRO A 253 25.42 1.53 -3.43
C PRO A 253 24.24 2.41 -3.02
N ALA A 254 24.53 3.61 -2.53
CA ALA A 254 23.52 4.61 -2.22
C ALA A 254 22.73 4.96 -3.48
N LYS A 255 21.44 5.26 -3.33
CA LYS A 255 20.56 5.67 -4.43
C LYS A 255 20.29 7.17 -4.38
N TRP A 256 20.11 7.80 -5.55
CA TRP A 256 19.71 9.21 -5.61
C TRP A 256 18.41 9.45 -4.85
N THR A 257 18.30 10.57 -4.14
CA THR A 257 17.10 10.93 -3.36
C THR A 257 15.96 11.36 -4.26
N GLY A 258 14.71 11.26 -3.79
CA GLY A 258 13.53 11.57 -4.60
C GLY A 258 13.45 13.00 -5.15
N ASN A 259 14.14 13.96 -4.55
CA ASN A 259 14.29 15.33 -5.07
C ASN A 259 15.48 15.50 -6.06
N GLY A 260 16.22 14.43 -6.35
CA GLY A 260 17.29 14.39 -7.34
C GLY A 260 18.71 14.61 -6.79
N ALA A 261 18.90 14.66 -5.47
CA ALA A 261 20.24 14.76 -4.90
C ALA A 261 21.05 13.48 -5.19
N ARG A 262 22.31 13.68 -5.57
CA ARG A 262 23.21 12.64 -6.10
C ARG A 262 24.29 12.24 -5.10
N ALA A 263 24.15 12.65 -3.83
CA ALA A 263 25.11 12.39 -2.77
C ALA A 263 24.72 11.12 -2.00
N ALA A 264 25.72 10.33 -1.59
CA ALA A 264 25.49 9.19 -0.72
C ALA A 264 25.01 9.60 0.70
N ARG A 265 25.38 10.82 1.13
CA ARG A 265 24.82 11.49 2.30
C ARG A 265 23.99 12.70 1.84
N PRO A 266 22.66 12.56 1.72
CA PRO A 266 21.81 13.68 1.39
C PRO A 266 21.72 14.71 2.52
N ASP A 267 21.25 15.91 2.19
CA ASP A 267 21.00 16.98 3.14
C ASP A 267 19.79 16.66 4.03
N ALA A 268 19.74 17.22 5.23
CA ALA A 268 18.59 17.05 6.13
C ALA A 268 17.26 17.56 5.52
N ASN A 269 17.35 18.51 4.58
CA ASN A 269 16.19 19.07 3.87
C ASN A 269 15.86 18.31 2.57
N ASP A 270 16.71 17.38 2.13
CA ASP A 270 16.40 16.52 1.00
C ASP A 270 15.28 15.53 1.36
N TRP A 271 14.65 14.96 0.34
CA TRP A 271 13.66 13.89 0.51
C TRP A 271 14.37 12.54 0.67
N TYR A 272 15.30 12.47 1.63
CA TYR A 272 16.18 11.33 1.85
C TYR A 272 15.44 10.04 2.20
N GLU A 273 14.21 10.14 2.72
CA GLU A 273 13.31 9.02 2.95
C GLU A 273 12.79 8.37 1.67
N THR A 274 13.04 9.00 0.52
CA THR A 274 12.59 8.56 -0.80
C THR A 274 13.75 8.39 -1.79
N VAL A 275 13.53 7.56 -2.81
CA VAL A 275 14.47 7.28 -3.89
C VAL A 275 13.88 7.71 -5.22
N LYS A 276 14.67 8.43 -6.02
CA LYS A 276 14.27 8.89 -7.36
C LYS A 276 14.07 7.70 -8.30
N VAL A 277 12.91 7.64 -8.93
CA VAL A 277 12.64 6.68 -9.99
C VAL A 277 13.30 7.14 -11.30
N ASN A 278 13.96 6.20 -11.97
CA ASN A 278 14.55 6.38 -13.28
C ASN A 278 13.53 6.07 -14.38
N TYR A 279 13.32 7.04 -15.26
CA TYR A 279 12.43 6.93 -16.42
C TYR A 279 13.18 6.95 -17.74
N GLY A 280 14.46 6.54 -17.74
CA GLY A 280 15.32 6.58 -18.91
C GLY A 280 15.94 7.95 -19.17
N ILE A 281 16.07 8.82 -18.15
CA ILE A 281 16.76 10.11 -18.28
C ILE A 281 18.22 9.94 -17.87
N LYS A 282 19.15 10.24 -18.77
CA LYS A 282 20.58 10.14 -18.47
C LYS A 282 21.00 11.23 -17.48
N PRO A 283 22.11 11.07 -16.74
CA PRO A 283 22.60 12.08 -15.80
C PRO A 283 22.86 13.47 -16.41
N ASP A 284 23.07 13.54 -17.73
CA ASP A 284 23.23 14.77 -18.52
C ASP A 284 21.90 15.40 -18.99
N GLY A 285 20.77 14.77 -18.68
CA GLY A 285 19.42 15.21 -19.04
C GLY A 285 18.90 14.69 -20.37
N SER A 286 19.71 13.97 -21.16
CA SER A 286 19.23 13.39 -22.42
C SER A 286 18.33 12.17 -22.18
N GLU A 287 17.36 11.97 -23.08
CA GLU A 287 16.34 10.93 -22.95
C GLU A 287 16.77 9.65 -23.68
N ASP A 288 16.44 8.49 -23.10
CA ASP A 288 16.67 7.17 -23.67
C ASP A 288 15.34 6.42 -23.86
N PHE A 289 14.38 7.13 -24.44
CA PHE A 289 13.05 6.64 -24.82
C PHE A 289 12.49 7.48 -25.98
N PRO A 290 11.45 7.00 -26.68
CA PRO A 290 10.83 7.76 -27.76
C PRO A 290 10.14 9.04 -27.26
N ALA A 291 10.36 10.18 -27.90
CA ALA A 291 9.67 11.43 -27.61
C ALA A 291 8.35 11.56 -28.41
N LEU A 292 7.37 12.29 -27.87
CA LEU A 292 6.17 12.64 -28.61
C LEU A 292 6.52 13.63 -29.74
N PRO A 293 5.93 13.45 -30.95
CA PRO A 293 6.07 14.43 -32.01
C PRO A 293 5.46 15.78 -31.62
N ALA A 294 6.02 16.87 -32.13
CA ALA A 294 5.44 18.21 -31.95
C ALA A 294 3.95 18.26 -32.37
N GLY A 295 3.10 18.87 -31.56
CA GLY A 295 1.65 18.93 -31.78
C GLY A 295 0.86 17.79 -31.12
N PHE A 296 1.52 16.83 -30.47
CA PHE A 296 0.83 15.76 -29.74
C PHE A 296 0.07 16.25 -28.52
N GLU A 297 0.39 17.42 -27.96
CA GLU A 297 -0.34 18.03 -26.84
C GLU A 297 -1.81 18.35 -27.17
N GLN A 298 -2.16 18.37 -28.46
CA GLN A 298 -3.52 18.61 -28.96
C GLN A 298 -4.23 17.31 -29.38
N GLN A 299 -3.55 16.17 -29.31
CA GLN A 299 -4.08 14.88 -29.75
C GLN A 299 -5.04 14.29 -28.72
N SER A 300 -5.93 13.42 -29.20
CA SER A 300 -6.86 12.71 -28.33
C SER A 300 -6.15 11.69 -27.44
N VAL A 301 -6.76 11.32 -26.31
CA VAL A 301 -6.28 10.23 -25.44
C VAL A 301 -6.08 8.93 -26.22
N ALA A 302 -6.96 8.63 -27.19
CA ALA A 302 -6.84 7.45 -28.03
C ALA A 302 -5.59 7.50 -28.94
N ALA A 303 -5.24 8.68 -29.45
CA ALA A 303 -4.03 8.88 -30.24
C ALA A 303 -2.75 8.75 -29.38
N HIS A 304 -2.76 9.28 -28.15
CA HIS A 304 -1.67 9.04 -27.19
C HIS A 304 -1.51 7.55 -26.88
N ALA A 305 -2.60 6.85 -26.57
CA ALA A 305 -2.56 5.42 -26.27
C ALA A 305 -2.03 4.61 -27.46
N ALA A 306 -2.50 4.91 -28.69
CA ALA A 306 -2.00 4.27 -29.90
C ALA A 306 -0.51 4.53 -30.16
N PHE A 307 -0.03 5.75 -29.88
CA PHE A 307 1.39 6.08 -30.02
C PHE A 307 2.28 5.24 -29.10
N TRP A 308 1.88 5.08 -27.84
CA TRP A 308 2.68 4.38 -26.82
C TRP A 308 2.57 2.85 -26.87
N GLN A 309 1.57 2.32 -27.56
CA GLN A 309 1.24 0.89 -27.55
C GLN A 309 2.39 -0.03 -28.01
N ASP A 310 3.20 0.43 -28.95
CA ASP A 310 4.27 -0.34 -29.61
C ASP A 310 5.69 0.18 -29.28
N LYS A 311 5.80 1.12 -28.34
CA LYS A 311 7.07 1.78 -27.99
C LYS A 311 7.84 0.94 -26.98
N ASP A 312 9.14 0.80 -27.24
CA ASP A 312 10.06 0.30 -26.22
C ASP A 312 10.34 1.45 -25.23
N VAL A 313 9.89 1.27 -24.00
CA VAL A 313 9.99 2.24 -22.91
C VAL A 313 10.76 1.63 -21.74
N PRO A 314 11.35 2.44 -20.85
CA PRO A 314 12.03 1.94 -19.66
C PRO A 314 11.13 1.11 -18.75
N ASP A 315 11.71 0.16 -18.03
CA ASP A 315 11.01 -0.73 -17.10
C ASP A 315 10.05 0.00 -16.12
N SER A 316 10.47 1.12 -15.53
CA SER A 316 9.63 1.87 -14.58
C SER A 316 8.34 2.42 -15.18
N TRP A 317 8.30 2.74 -16.49
CA TRP A 317 7.07 3.13 -17.17
C TRP A 317 6.04 2.00 -17.14
N ARG A 318 6.49 0.77 -17.40
CA ARG A 318 5.66 -0.44 -17.38
C ARG A 318 5.15 -0.72 -15.97
N LYS A 319 6.02 -0.63 -14.95
CA LYS A 319 5.63 -0.81 -13.54
C LYS A 319 4.53 0.17 -13.12
N PHE A 320 4.68 1.47 -13.40
CA PHE A 320 3.65 2.46 -13.04
C PHE A 320 2.35 2.29 -13.82
N ARG A 321 2.41 1.91 -15.10
CA ARG A 321 1.22 1.51 -15.86
C ARG A 321 0.51 0.34 -15.18
N ASP A 322 1.24 -0.71 -14.80
CA ASP A 322 0.66 -1.91 -14.20
C ASP A 322 0.07 -1.62 -12.80
N ILE A 323 0.72 -0.76 -12.00
CA ILE A 323 0.17 -0.23 -10.75
C ILE A 323 -1.17 0.49 -10.99
N THR A 324 -1.26 1.35 -12.01
CA THR A 324 -2.52 2.05 -12.30
C THR A 324 -3.62 1.08 -12.73
N HIS A 325 -3.31 0.08 -13.56
CA HIS A 325 -4.28 -0.95 -13.94
C HIS A 325 -4.76 -1.75 -12.73
N TYR A 326 -3.85 -2.13 -11.82
CA TYR A 326 -4.20 -2.84 -10.60
C TYR A 326 -5.27 -2.10 -9.78
N TRP A 327 -5.13 -0.79 -9.61
CA TRP A 327 -6.11 0.02 -8.86
C TRP A 327 -7.40 0.27 -9.65
N LEU A 328 -7.32 0.47 -10.97
CA LEU A 328 -8.51 0.56 -11.83
C LEU A 328 -9.35 -0.72 -11.75
N ASP A 329 -8.71 -1.89 -11.77
CA ASP A 329 -9.38 -3.19 -11.67
C ASP A 329 -10.08 -3.39 -10.32
N LYS A 330 -9.65 -2.67 -9.27
CA LYS A 330 -10.29 -2.63 -7.94
C LYS A 330 -11.43 -1.61 -7.82
N GLY A 331 -11.68 -0.82 -8.85
CA GLY A 331 -12.74 0.19 -8.86
C GLY A 331 -12.32 1.59 -8.44
N VAL A 332 -11.02 1.89 -8.40
CA VAL A 332 -10.56 3.29 -8.39
C VAL A 332 -10.91 3.93 -9.74
N ASP A 333 -11.39 5.17 -9.72
CA ASP A 333 -11.95 5.84 -10.91
C ASP A 333 -11.04 6.90 -11.51
N GLY A 334 -9.96 7.24 -10.81
CA GLY A 334 -8.98 8.20 -11.27
C GLY A 334 -7.80 8.31 -10.31
N PHE A 335 -6.77 9.01 -10.77
CA PHE A 335 -5.54 9.20 -10.03
C PHE A 335 -5.18 10.68 -9.99
N ARG A 336 -4.67 11.13 -8.84
CA ARG A 336 -3.90 12.37 -8.76
C ARG A 336 -2.43 11.97 -8.81
N TYR A 337 -1.70 12.47 -9.80
CA TYR A 337 -0.26 12.24 -9.92
C TYR A 337 0.52 13.32 -9.18
N ASP A 338 1.23 12.92 -8.12
CA ASP A 338 2.11 13.79 -7.34
C ASP A 338 3.43 14.04 -8.08
N MET A 339 3.93 15.29 -8.03
CA MET A 339 5.18 15.71 -8.68
C MET A 339 5.27 15.29 -10.15
N ALA A 340 4.15 15.34 -10.88
CA ALA A 340 4.07 14.93 -12.28
C ALA A 340 5.05 15.72 -13.17
N GLU A 341 5.34 16.97 -12.82
CA GLU A 341 6.31 17.84 -13.48
C GLU A 341 7.78 17.40 -13.31
N MET A 342 8.07 16.55 -12.32
CA MET A 342 9.41 15.98 -12.10
C MET A 342 9.59 14.60 -12.77
N VAL A 343 8.53 14.10 -13.40
CA VAL A 343 8.55 12.90 -14.22
C VAL A 343 8.62 13.36 -15.68
N PRO A 344 9.50 12.78 -16.50
CA PRO A 344 9.60 13.19 -17.88
C PRO A 344 8.26 13.00 -18.59
N VAL A 345 7.79 14.10 -19.17
CA VAL A 345 6.65 14.10 -20.08
C VAL A 345 7.25 14.10 -21.47
N ALA A 346 7.25 12.93 -22.10
CA ALA A 346 7.75 12.75 -23.46
C ALA A 346 6.88 13.48 -24.48
#